data_AF-A0A4Q6BW24-F1
#
_entry.id   AF-A0A4Q6BW24-F1
#
_cell.length_a   1.000
_cell.length_b   1.000
_cell.length_c   1.000
_cell.angle_alpha   90.00
_cell.angle_beta   90.00
_cell.angle_gamma   90.00
#
_symmetry.space_group_name_H-M   'P 1'
#
loop_
_entity.id
_entity.type
_entity.pdbx_description
1 polymer ?
#
loop_
_entity_poly.entity_id
_entity_poly.type
_entity_poly.pdbx_seq_one_letter_code
_entity_poly.pdbx_strand_id
1 'polypeptide(L)'
;MLDQILIPLPNNGRRAGVEDWLDRQSEFKKLPIRISEGDSHRAMIAADVGLIKSGTSTLEAALLKLPHVVTYDGHWLSKLVFKLVAKYTGAISLVNLVDQLRGDKSEYIVPELIFEEFGPDSFVNHLRPLFKQESSERKGMMEGFVRIHGKLSAFGESPSQFAAEKFLKLMRERGVEA
;
A
#
# COMPACT_ATOMS: atom_id res chain seq x y z
N MET A 1 1.82 19.07 -13.05
CA MET A 1 0.55 18.77 -13.77
C MET A 1 0.37 17.26 -13.69
N LEU A 2 -0.85 16.72 -13.64
CA LEU A 2 -1.06 15.27 -13.68
C LEU A 2 -1.00 14.83 -15.14
N ASP A 3 0.12 14.24 -15.54
CA ASP A 3 0.40 13.97 -16.95
C ASP A 3 -0.20 12.62 -17.39
N GLN A 4 -0.33 11.66 -16.47
CA GLN A 4 -0.88 10.34 -16.73
C GLN A 4 -1.46 9.69 -15.46
N ILE A 5 -2.52 8.90 -15.61
CA ILE A 5 -3.08 8.04 -14.56
C ILE A 5 -2.86 6.58 -14.98
N LEU A 6 -2.18 5.80 -14.14
CA LEU A 6 -1.91 4.39 -14.39
C LEU A 6 -2.78 3.53 -13.47
N ILE A 7 -3.52 2.59 -14.05
CA ILE A 7 -4.30 1.57 -13.33
C ILE A 7 -3.63 0.22 -13.56
N PRO A 8 -2.83 -0.29 -12.59
CA PRO A 8 -2.25 -1.62 -12.69
C PRO A 8 -3.29 -2.69 -12.33
N LEU A 9 -3.40 -3.69 -13.19
CA LEU A 9 -4.21 -4.88 -13.00
C LEU A 9 -3.30 -6.12 -12.91
N PRO A 10 -3.69 -7.14 -12.12
CA PRO A 10 -3.00 -8.42 -12.14
C PRO A 10 -3.18 -9.11 -13.51
N ASN A 11 -2.36 -10.13 -13.81
CA ASN A 11 -2.41 -10.89 -15.08
C ASN A 11 -3.77 -11.55 -15.38
N ASN A 12 -4.56 -11.82 -14.35
CA ASN A 12 -5.93 -12.34 -14.44
C ASN A 12 -6.99 -11.26 -14.16
N GLY A 13 -6.60 -9.99 -14.30
CA GLY A 13 -7.47 -8.85 -14.08
C GLY A 13 -8.62 -8.83 -15.07
N ARG A 14 -9.77 -8.28 -14.64
CA ARG A 14 -10.93 -8.06 -15.50
C ARG A 14 -10.73 -6.80 -16.36
N ARG A 15 -9.66 -6.73 -17.15
CA ARG A 15 -9.33 -5.55 -17.97
C ARG A 15 -10.51 -5.09 -18.81
N ALA A 16 -11.11 -5.99 -19.58
CA ALA A 16 -12.28 -5.68 -20.39
C ALA A 16 -13.44 -5.08 -19.57
N GLY A 17 -13.63 -5.56 -18.33
CA GLY A 17 -14.65 -5.02 -17.42
C GLY A 17 -14.30 -3.64 -16.86
N VAL A 18 -13.01 -3.36 -16.64
CA VAL A 18 -12.54 -2.04 -16.21
C VAL A 18 -12.64 -1.04 -17.37
N GLU A 19 -12.23 -1.43 -18.58
CA GLU A 19 -12.34 -0.61 -19.79
C GLU A 19 -13.80 -0.28 -20.10
N ASP A 20 -14.70 -1.28 -20.11
CA ASP A 20 -16.14 -1.07 -20.31
C ASP A 20 -16.74 -0.16 -19.23
N TRP A 21 -16.32 -0.33 -17.96
CA TRP A 21 -16.77 0.56 -16.89
C TRP A 21 -16.30 2.00 -17.10
N LEU A 22 -15.03 2.21 -17.49
CA LEU A 22 -14.48 3.54 -17.78
C LEU A 22 -15.18 4.20 -18.98
N ASP A 23 -15.45 3.45 -20.04
CA ASP A 23 -16.09 3.94 -21.26
C ASP A 23 -17.53 4.40 -21.05
N ARG A 24 -18.23 3.79 -20.08
CA ARG A 24 -19.58 4.19 -19.66
C ARG A 24 -19.60 5.50 -18.88
N GLN A 25 -18.48 5.96 -18.35
CA GLN A 25 -18.39 7.23 -17.62
C GLN A 25 -17.85 8.33 -18.55
N SER A 26 -18.73 9.23 -19.01
CA SER A 26 -18.34 10.32 -19.92
C SER A 26 -17.26 11.25 -19.35
N GLU A 27 -17.19 11.35 -18.02
CA GLU A 27 -16.24 12.18 -17.28
C GLU A 27 -14.79 11.69 -17.41
N PHE A 28 -14.59 10.37 -17.54
CA PHE A 28 -13.25 9.78 -17.59
C PHE A 28 -12.63 9.73 -18.98
N LYS A 29 -13.44 9.90 -20.05
CA LYS A 29 -12.97 9.89 -21.45
C LYS A 29 -11.91 10.95 -21.76
N LYS A 30 -11.86 12.03 -20.97
CA LYS A 30 -10.91 13.14 -21.15
C LYS A 30 -9.64 12.99 -20.31
N LEU A 31 -9.59 11.99 -19.42
CA LEU A 31 -8.45 11.79 -18.54
C LEU A 31 -7.41 10.88 -19.22
N PRO A 32 -6.10 11.13 -19.00
CA PRO A 32 -5.02 10.33 -19.58
C PRO A 32 -4.86 9.00 -18.81
N ILE A 33 -5.88 8.14 -18.84
CA ILE A 33 -5.89 6.85 -18.13
C ILE A 33 -5.24 5.78 -19.00
N ARG A 34 -4.27 5.07 -18.43
CA ARG A 34 -3.63 3.88 -19.01
C ARG A 34 -3.84 2.69 -18.09
N ILE A 35 -4.25 1.56 -18.66
CA ILE A 35 -4.32 0.29 -17.94
C ILE A 35 -3.07 -0.52 -18.26
N SER A 36 -2.43 -1.07 -17.22
CA SER A 36 -1.31 -2.00 -17.34
C SER A 36 -1.67 -3.35 -16.73
N GLU A 37 -1.11 -4.43 -17.24
CA GLU A 37 -1.37 -5.79 -16.76
C GLU A 37 -0.07 -6.48 -16.38
N GLY A 38 -0.14 -7.28 -15.32
CA GLY A 38 0.85 -8.31 -15.01
C GLY A 38 2.08 -7.88 -14.24
N ASP A 39 2.33 -6.58 -14.11
CA ASP A 39 3.49 -6.06 -13.38
C ASP A 39 3.16 -4.76 -12.64
N SER A 40 2.55 -4.91 -11.47
CA SER A 40 2.26 -3.79 -10.58
C SER A 40 3.53 -3.14 -10.02
N HIS A 41 4.64 -3.85 -9.92
CA HIS A 41 5.89 -3.30 -9.40
C HIS A 41 6.52 -2.31 -10.38
N ARG A 42 6.54 -2.62 -11.68
CA ARG A 42 6.96 -1.66 -12.71
C ARG A 42 6.07 -0.42 -12.72
N ALA A 43 4.77 -0.59 -12.54
CA ALA A 43 3.85 0.53 -12.41
C ALA A 43 4.19 1.39 -11.18
N MET A 44 4.50 0.78 -10.04
CA MET A 44 4.89 1.49 -8.82
C MET A 44 6.22 2.24 -8.97
N ILE A 45 7.22 1.62 -9.60
CA ILE A 45 8.55 2.24 -9.84
C ILE A 45 8.45 3.46 -10.76
N ALA A 46 7.57 3.39 -11.77
CA ALA A 46 7.39 4.47 -12.74
C ALA A 46 6.52 5.62 -12.22
N ALA A 47 5.78 5.42 -11.13
CA ALA A 47 4.83 6.40 -10.62
C ALA A 47 5.50 7.40 -9.66
N ASP A 48 5.06 8.67 -9.72
CA ASP A 48 5.52 9.70 -8.78
C ASP A 48 4.82 9.59 -7.42
N VAL A 49 3.54 9.22 -7.43
CA VAL A 49 2.69 9.07 -6.25
C VAL A 49 1.68 7.95 -6.47
N GLY A 50 1.42 7.15 -5.42
CA GLY A 50 0.46 6.06 -5.44
C GLY A 50 -0.80 6.33 -4.60
N LEU A 51 -1.94 5.85 -5.09
CA LEU A 51 -3.16 5.69 -4.31
C LEU A 51 -3.41 4.18 -4.17
N ILE A 52 -3.15 3.61 -2.99
CA ILE A 52 -2.96 2.16 -2.83
C ILE A 52 -3.99 1.59 -1.86
N LYS A 53 -4.58 0.46 -2.24
CA LYS A 53 -5.51 -0.25 -1.37
C LYS A 53 -4.80 -0.83 -0.14
N SER A 54 -5.46 -0.84 1.01
CA SER A 54 -4.97 -1.51 2.22
C SER A 54 -4.65 -3.00 1.95
N GLY A 55 -3.41 -3.42 2.25
CA GLY A 55 -2.90 -4.77 1.98
C GLY A 55 -1.37 -4.84 1.90
N THR A 56 -0.84 -5.95 1.38
CA THR A 56 0.62 -6.18 1.20
C THR A 56 1.26 -5.17 0.24
N SER A 57 0.49 -4.70 -0.74
CA SER A 57 0.95 -3.69 -1.71
C SER A 57 1.41 -2.38 -1.08
N THR A 58 0.96 -2.05 0.14
CA THR A 58 1.43 -0.86 0.88
C THR A 58 2.90 -1.00 1.27
N LEU A 59 3.32 -2.20 1.68
CA LEU A 59 4.71 -2.46 2.05
C LEU A 59 5.59 -2.57 0.81
N GLU A 60 5.09 -3.22 -0.25
CA GLU A 60 5.79 -3.29 -1.54
C GLU A 60 6.05 -1.90 -2.11
N ALA A 61 5.06 -1.00 -2.09
CA ALA A 61 5.23 0.38 -2.52
C ALA A 61 6.25 1.16 -1.68
N ALA A 62 6.24 0.98 -0.35
CA ALA A 62 7.23 1.57 0.53
C ALA A 62 8.66 1.08 0.23
N LEU A 63 8.82 -0.22 -0.04
CA LEU A 63 10.10 -0.82 -0.42
C LEU A 63 10.60 -0.28 -1.78
N LEU A 64 9.68 -0.08 -2.73
CA LEU A 64 9.94 0.52 -4.04
C LEU A 64 10.07 2.06 -3.99
N LYS A 65 10.00 2.67 -2.81
CA LYS A 65 10.12 4.12 -2.58
C LYS A 65 9.07 4.96 -3.30
N LEU A 66 7.88 4.40 -3.53
CA LEU A 66 6.73 5.11 -4.07
C LEU A 66 6.02 5.88 -2.95
N PRO A 67 6.05 7.23 -2.92
CA PRO A 67 5.23 8.01 -2.01
C PRO A 67 3.76 7.66 -2.25
N HIS A 68 2.99 7.36 -1.21
CA HIS A 68 1.61 6.92 -1.41
C HIS A 68 0.68 7.25 -0.26
N VAL A 69 -0.61 7.19 -0.57
CA VAL A 69 -1.71 7.27 0.38
C VAL A 69 -2.44 5.94 0.38
N VAL A 70 -2.77 5.44 1.56
CA VAL A 70 -3.54 4.21 1.73
C VAL A 70 -5.01 4.55 1.75
N THR A 71 -5.80 3.77 1.02
CA THR A 71 -7.24 3.96 0.94
C THR A 71 -7.96 2.63 1.01
N TYR A 72 -9.11 2.65 1.66
CA TYR A 72 -10.01 1.51 1.68
C TYR A 72 -11.44 1.98 1.88
N ASP A 73 -12.29 1.75 0.88
CA ASP A 73 -13.72 1.78 1.07
C ASP A 73 -14.22 0.36 1.34
N GLY A 74 -14.80 0.17 2.52
CA GLY A 74 -15.44 -1.07 2.91
C GLY A 74 -16.94 -1.00 2.70
N HIS A 75 -17.60 -2.14 2.49
CA HIS A 75 -19.06 -2.19 2.51
C HIS A 75 -19.61 -1.65 3.83
N TRP A 76 -20.74 -0.96 3.83
CA TRP A 76 -21.31 -0.32 5.04
C TRP A 76 -21.47 -1.31 6.21
N LEU A 77 -21.84 -2.56 5.91
CA LEU A 77 -21.94 -3.63 6.90
C LEU A 77 -20.56 -3.97 7.51
N SER A 78 -19.50 -4.00 6.70
CA SER A 78 -18.13 -4.18 7.19
C SER A 78 -17.71 -3.01 8.09
N LYS A 79 -18.08 -1.77 7.74
CA LYS A 79 -17.84 -0.60 8.61
C LYS A 79 -18.55 -0.74 9.96
N LEU A 80 -19.80 -1.18 9.94
CA LEU A 80 -20.61 -1.37 11.15
C LEU A 80 -20.03 -2.47 12.04
N VAL A 81 -19.72 -3.63 11.48
CA VAL A 81 -19.09 -4.74 12.23
C VAL A 81 -17.73 -4.30 12.79
N PHE A 82 -16.92 -3.61 12.00
CA PHE A 82 -15.63 -3.10 12.46
C PHE A 82 -15.81 -2.16 13.66
N LYS A 83 -16.73 -1.19 13.61
CA LYS A 83 -17.02 -0.29 14.74
C LYS A 83 -17.52 -1.02 15.99
N LEU A 84 -18.27 -2.10 15.82
CA LEU A 84 -18.85 -2.86 16.94
C LEU A 84 -17.86 -3.83 17.58
N VAL A 85 -16.94 -4.41 16.81
CA VAL A 85 -16.10 -5.54 17.23
C VAL A 85 -14.62 -5.17 17.37
N ALA A 86 -14.13 -4.24 16.54
CA ALA A 86 -12.72 -3.86 16.56
C ALA A 86 -12.44 -2.94 17.76
N LYS A 87 -11.75 -3.49 18.77
CA LYS A 87 -11.20 -2.71 19.89
C LYS A 87 -9.91 -1.96 19.51
N TYR A 88 -9.30 -2.35 18.40
CA TYR A 88 -8.05 -1.77 17.92
C TYR A 88 -8.35 -0.57 17.01
N THR A 89 -7.82 0.59 17.38
CA THR A 89 -8.01 1.88 16.68
C THR A 89 -6.71 2.43 16.08
N GLY A 90 -5.65 1.61 16.03
CA GLY A 90 -4.37 1.99 15.45
C GLY A 90 -4.30 1.78 13.94
N ALA A 91 -3.08 1.85 13.41
CA ALA A 91 -2.81 1.74 11.98
C ALA A 91 -3.28 0.42 11.37
N ILE A 92 -3.80 0.46 10.15
CA ILE A 92 -4.31 -0.72 9.44
C ILE A 92 -3.34 -1.16 8.33
N SER A 93 -2.62 -0.23 7.71
CA SER A 93 -1.67 -0.56 6.65
C SER A 93 -0.44 -1.26 7.20
N LEU A 94 0.12 -2.20 6.43
CA LEU A 94 1.31 -2.94 6.86
C LEU A 94 2.51 -2.01 7.06
N VAL A 95 2.65 -0.97 6.23
CA VAL A 95 3.76 -0.02 6.34
C VAL A 95 3.74 0.72 7.69
N ASN A 96 2.58 1.19 8.15
CA ASN A 96 2.47 1.86 9.45
C ASN A 96 2.52 0.85 10.62
N LEU A 97 1.99 -0.35 10.45
CA LEU A 97 2.05 -1.43 11.44
C LEU A 97 3.48 -1.90 11.72
N VAL A 98 4.30 -2.07 10.68
CA VAL A 98 5.71 -2.47 10.83
C VAL A 98 6.53 -1.37 11.49
N ASP A 99 6.15 -0.10 11.32
CA ASP A 99 6.82 0.97 12.07
C ASP A 99 6.50 0.93 13.58
N GLN A 100 5.51 0.12 13.99
CA GLN A 100 5.01 -0.03 15.36
C GLN A 100 4.53 1.29 15.98
N LEU A 101 4.09 2.23 15.14
CA LEU A 101 3.48 3.47 15.60
C LEU A 101 2.15 3.15 16.27
N ARG A 102 2.16 3.16 17.61
CA ARG A 102 0.98 2.93 18.47
C ARG A 102 0.36 4.24 18.99
N GLY A 103 0.72 5.37 18.37
CA GLY A 103 0.35 6.71 18.78
C GLY A 103 -0.69 7.37 17.86
N ASP A 104 -0.58 8.69 17.75
CA ASP A 104 -1.44 9.53 16.93
C ASP A 104 -1.28 9.19 15.43
N LYS A 105 -2.39 9.25 14.68
CA LYS A 105 -2.37 9.14 13.21
C LYS A 105 -1.46 10.18 12.55
N SER A 106 -1.22 11.31 13.22
CA SER A 106 -0.27 12.34 12.75
C SER A 106 1.17 11.84 12.60
N GLU A 107 1.53 10.73 13.27
CA GLU A 107 2.86 10.13 13.18
C GLU A 107 2.99 9.10 12.04
N TYR A 108 1.88 8.71 11.40
CA TYR A 108 1.88 7.65 10.40
C TYR A 108 2.79 8.00 9.22
N ILE A 109 3.57 7.02 8.75
CA ILE A 109 4.45 7.18 7.59
C ILE A 109 3.61 7.52 6.36
N VAL A 110 2.48 6.83 6.20
CA VAL A 110 1.54 7.06 5.11
C VAL A 110 0.15 7.39 5.65
N PRO A 111 -0.55 8.38 5.07
CA PRO A 111 -1.92 8.66 5.45
C PRO A 111 -2.83 7.46 5.14
N GLU A 112 -3.76 7.15 6.05
CA GLU A 112 -4.74 6.08 5.92
C GLU A 112 -6.16 6.65 5.82
N LEU A 113 -6.65 6.79 4.59
CA LEU A 113 -7.94 7.38 4.27
C LEU A 113 -9.01 6.29 4.16
N ILE A 114 -9.55 5.91 5.32
CA ILE A 114 -10.43 4.76 5.48
C ILE A 114 -11.80 5.24 5.95
N PHE A 115 -12.86 4.59 5.45
CA PHE A 115 -14.25 4.85 5.83
C PHE A 115 -14.69 6.30 5.66
N GLU A 116 -14.82 7.08 6.73
CA GLU A 116 -15.25 8.48 6.70
C GLU A 116 -14.22 9.40 6.01
N GLU A 117 -12.94 9.02 6.06
CA GLU A 117 -11.85 9.78 5.43
C GLU A 117 -11.67 9.43 3.95
N PHE A 118 -12.39 8.40 3.45
CA PHE A 118 -12.38 8.01 2.05
C PHE A 118 -13.22 9.01 1.24
N GLY A 119 -12.55 9.85 0.44
CA GLY A 119 -13.25 10.79 -0.44
C GLY A 119 -12.32 11.67 -1.27
N PRO A 120 -12.83 12.27 -2.37
CA PRO A 120 -12.03 13.04 -3.31
C PRO A 120 -11.23 14.18 -2.68
N ASP A 121 -11.86 14.97 -1.81
CA ASP A 121 -11.19 16.10 -1.15
C ASP A 121 -10.04 15.62 -0.26
N SER A 122 -10.26 14.53 0.47
CA SER A 122 -9.24 13.89 1.30
C SER A 122 -8.08 13.37 0.46
N PHE A 123 -8.37 12.73 -0.68
CA PHE A 123 -7.34 12.24 -1.62
C PHE A 123 -6.50 13.40 -2.14
N VAL A 124 -7.12 14.49 -2.61
CA VAL A 124 -6.41 15.65 -3.14
C VAL A 124 -5.55 16.30 -2.07
N ASN A 125 -6.05 16.45 -0.85
CA ASN A 125 -5.31 17.06 0.25
C ASN A 125 -4.05 16.28 0.61
N HIS A 126 -4.09 14.95 0.60
CA HIS A 126 -2.95 14.11 0.97
C HIS A 126 -2.01 13.78 -0.20
N LEU A 127 -2.51 13.65 -1.44
CA LEU A 127 -1.69 13.33 -2.60
C LEU A 127 -0.91 14.55 -3.12
N ARG A 128 -1.53 15.73 -3.13
CA ARG A 128 -0.94 16.94 -3.75
C ARG A 128 0.42 17.34 -3.17
N PRO A 129 0.67 17.29 -1.85
CA PRO A 129 2.00 17.55 -1.30
C PRO A 129 3.05 16.54 -1.77
N LEU A 130 2.68 15.28 -2.01
CA LEU A 130 3.60 14.21 -2.37
C LEU A 130 4.19 14.36 -3.79
N PHE A 131 3.51 15.10 -4.67
CA PHE A 131 4.08 15.46 -5.99
C PHE A 131 5.23 16.46 -5.90
N LYS A 132 5.38 17.17 -4.78
CA LYS A 132 6.45 18.15 -4.59
C LYS A 132 7.64 17.47 -3.91
N GLN A 133 8.76 17.37 -4.61
CA GLN A 133 10.00 16.75 -4.10
C GLN A 133 10.45 17.35 -2.76
N GLU A 134 10.28 18.66 -2.61
CA GLU A 134 10.72 19.41 -1.43
C GLU A 134 9.73 19.40 -0.26
N SER A 135 8.53 18.81 -0.40
CA SER A 135 7.54 18.83 0.68
C SER A 135 8.01 18.03 1.90
N SER A 136 7.68 18.56 3.08
CA SER A 136 7.95 17.90 4.36
C SER A 136 7.31 16.53 4.45
N GLU A 137 6.09 16.40 3.93
CA GLU A 137 5.28 15.19 3.92
C GLU A 137 5.98 14.09 3.11
N ARG A 138 6.47 14.43 1.91
CA ARG A 138 7.21 13.48 1.08
C ARG A 138 8.53 13.10 1.73
N LYS A 139 9.29 14.06 2.26
CA LYS A 139 10.58 13.80 2.92
C LYS A 139 10.43 12.89 4.13
N GLY A 140 9.48 13.19 5.02
CA GLY A 140 9.19 12.35 6.19
C GLY A 140 8.75 10.93 5.81
N MET A 141 7.95 10.80 4.74
CA MET A 141 7.55 9.50 4.21
C MET A 141 8.75 8.71 3.67
N MET A 142 9.68 9.35 2.94
CA MET A 142 10.90 8.68 2.44
C MET A 142 11.80 8.22 3.59
N GLU A 143 11.97 9.03 4.63
CA GLU A 143 12.69 8.66 5.84
C GLU A 143 12.02 7.45 6.52
N GLY A 144 10.69 7.47 6.64
CA GLY A 144 9.91 6.34 7.12
C GLY A 144 10.17 5.07 6.32
N PHE A 145 10.16 5.15 4.99
CA PHE A 145 10.45 3.99 4.14
C PHE A 145 11.88 3.46 4.30
N VAL A 146 12.86 4.33 4.57
CA VAL A 146 14.23 3.89 4.90
C VAL A 146 14.25 3.12 6.23
N ARG A 147 13.55 3.62 7.25
CA ARG A 147 13.42 2.91 8.55
C ARG A 147 12.76 1.54 8.38
N ILE A 148 11.66 1.46 7.62
CA ILE A 148 10.97 0.20 7.33
C ILE A 148 11.90 -0.79 6.62
N HIS A 149 12.64 -0.33 5.61
CA HIS A 149 13.60 -1.19 4.92
C HIS A 149 14.64 -1.74 5.90
N GLY A 150 15.23 -0.90 6.74
CA GLY A 150 16.18 -1.33 7.77
C GLY A 150 15.61 -2.37 8.75
N LYS A 151 14.36 -2.19 9.20
CA LYS A 151 13.67 -3.14 10.08
C LYS A 151 13.46 -4.51 9.42
N LEU A 152 13.15 -4.53 8.12
CA LEU A 152 12.91 -5.77 7.37
C LEU A 152 14.20 -6.47 6.92
N SER A 153 15.26 -5.71 6.65
CA SER A 153 16.57 -6.23 6.26
C SER A 153 17.41 -6.72 7.45
N ALA A 154 16.96 -6.51 8.69
CA ALA A 154 17.72 -6.79 9.92
C ALA A 154 18.09 -8.26 10.15
N PHE A 155 17.62 -9.18 9.30
CA PHE A 155 17.91 -10.61 9.45
C PHE A 155 19.13 -11.09 8.64
N GLY A 156 19.74 -10.27 7.77
CA GLY A 156 20.97 -10.61 7.01
C GLY A 156 20.81 -11.72 5.95
N GLU A 157 19.93 -12.67 6.21
CA GLU A 157 19.48 -13.77 5.37
C GLU A 157 18.05 -13.51 4.89
N SER A 158 17.65 -14.12 3.76
CA SER A 158 16.26 -13.98 3.31
C SER A 158 15.30 -14.58 4.34
N PRO A 159 14.09 -14.02 4.55
CA PRO A 159 13.10 -14.60 5.46
C PRO A 159 12.79 -16.08 5.14
N SER A 160 12.82 -16.44 3.85
CA SER A 160 12.65 -17.82 3.38
C SER A 160 13.78 -18.74 3.86
N GLN A 161 15.03 -18.27 3.78
CA GLN A 161 16.18 -19.03 4.26
C GLN A 161 16.12 -19.22 5.78
N PHE A 162 15.89 -18.15 6.54
CA PHE A 162 15.76 -18.22 7.99
C PHE A 162 14.63 -19.18 8.41
N ALA A 163 13.47 -19.11 7.74
CA ALA A 163 12.36 -20.02 8.00
C ALA A 163 12.73 -21.48 7.68
N ALA A 164 13.40 -21.73 6.55
CA ALA A 164 13.85 -23.06 6.16
C ALA A 164 14.85 -23.64 7.17
N GLU A 165 15.83 -22.85 7.62
CA GLU A 165 16.82 -23.28 8.61
C GLU A 165 16.18 -23.63 9.96
N LYS A 166 15.22 -22.81 10.43
CA LYS A 166 14.47 -23.11 11.65
C LYS A 166 13.63 -24.37 11.51
N PHE A 167 12.98 -24.56 10.36
CA PHE A 167 12.18 -25.75 10.08
C PHE A 167 13.05 -27.02 10.08
N LEU A 168 14.18 -27.00 9.36
CA LEU A 168 15.13 -28.11 9.32
C LEU A 168 15.71 -28.44 10.69
N LYS A 169 15.99 -27.41 11.51
CA LYS A 169 16.43 -27.61 12.89
C LYS A 169 15.38 -28.36 13.71
N LEU A 170 14.11 -27.95 13.63
CA LEU A 170 13.00 -28.58 14.34
C LEU A 170 12.78 -30.04 13.89
N MET A 171 12.94 -30.32 12.59
CA MET A 171 12.84 -31.70 12.08
C MET A 171 13.91 -32.61 12.67
N ARG A 172 15.18 -32.15 12.70
CA ARG A 172 16.29 -32.90 13.32
C ARG A 172 16.06 -33.17 14.79
N GLU A 173 15.58 -32.19 15.55
CA GLU A 173 15.24 -32.34 16.98
C GLU A 173 14.12 -33.36 17.23
N ARG A 174 13.25 -33.59 16.25
CA ARG A 174 12.15 -34.57 16.33
C ARG A 174 12.47 -35.92 15.70
N GLY A 175 13.70 -36.13 15.23
CA GLY A 175 14.11 -37.38 14.59
C GLY A 175 13.40 -37.66 13.27
N VAL A 176 12.89 -36.63 12.60
CA VAL A 176 12.30 -36.75 11.27
C VAL A 176 13.41 -36.44 10.26
N GLU A 177 13.85 -37.45 9.51
CA GLU A 177 14.80 -37.24 8.41
C GLU A 177 14.08 -36.55 7.24
N ALA A 178 14.77 -35.59 6.62
CA ALA A 178 14.29 -34.81 5.48
C ALA A 178 14.64 -35.50 4.16
#